data_AF-A0A929HQD4-F1
#
_entry.id   AF-A0A929HQD4-F1
#
_cell.length_a   1.000
_cell.length_b   1.000
_cell.length_c   1.000
_cell.angle_alpha   90.00
_cell.angle_beta   90.00
_cell.angle_gamma   90.00
#
_symmetry.space_group_name_H-M   'P 1'
#
loop_
_entity.id
_entity.type
_entity.pdbx_description
1 polymer ?
#
loop_
_entity_poly.entity_id
_entity_poly.type
_entity_poly.pdbx_seq_one_letter_code
_entity_poly.pdbx_strand_id
1 'polypeptide(L)'
;MAISTGIMLLAFMLLLALLIKPIAEKYHIPFAGLLVATGFIASEILVRFNIDTGVRYDSFHDLILYVFLPILIFEAAFKMDAEKLAKNLVVILFFAIPIMLLSTFVAAAMIYYGIGHPEGFPWIAALLTGALLAATDPVAILDIMRKAGVSERLCLLLDGEALF
;
A
#
# COMPACT_ATOMS: atom_id res chain seq x y z
N MET A 1 5.14 8.28 -24.20
CA MET A 1 4.23 7.21 -24.66
C MET A 1 2.98 7.85 -25.24
N ALA A 2 2.40 7.33 -26.33
CA ALA A 2 1.11 7.83 -26.80
C ALA A 2 0.02 7.52 -25.76
N ILE A 3 -0.91 8.46 -25.53
CA ILE A 3 -1.97 8.32 -24.51
C ILE A 3 -2.78 7.03 -24.73
N SER A 4 -3.06 6.69 -26.00
CA SER A 4 -3.75 5.46 -26.37
C SER A 4 -3.00 4.19 -25.91
N THR A 5 -1.69 4.16 -26.05
CA THR A 5 -0.84 3.03 -25.61
C THR A 5 -0.84 2.92 -24.09
N GLY A 6 -0.73 4.04 -23.37
CA GLY A 6 -0.76 4.05 -21.91
C GLY A 6 -2.08 3.51 -21.34
N ILE A 7 -3.20 3.93 -21.93
CA ILE A 7 -4.54 3.43 -21.55
C ILE A 7 -4.67 1.94 -21.84
N MET A 8 -4.19 1.49 -23.01
CA MET A 8 -4.27 0.08 -23.41
C MET A 8 -3.45 -0.83 -22.49
N LEU A 9 -2.25 -0.36 -22.08
CA LEU A 9 -1.40 -1.08 -21.13
C LEU A 9 -2.00 -1.11 -19.73
N LEU A 10 -2.57 0.01 -19.25
CA LEU A 10 -3.29 0.03 -17.98
C LEU A 10 -4.47 -0.94 -18.00
N ALA A 11 -5.27 -0.94 -19.07
CA ALA A 11 -6.39 -1.86 -19.23
C ALA A 11 -5.94 -3.32 -19.23
N PHE A 12 -4.82 -3.62 -19.91
CA PHE A 12 -4.23 -4.95 -19.91
C PHE A 12 -3.75 -5.38 -18.51
N MET A 13 -3.08 -4.49 -17.77
CA MET A 13 -2.65 -4.76 -16.39
C MET A 13 -3.84 -5.00 -15.46
N LEU A 14 -4.92 -4.22 -15.59
CA LEU A 14 -6.14 -4.41 -14.83
C LEU A 14 -6.83 -5.73 -15.17
N LEU A 15 -6.84 -6.12 -16.45
CA LEU A 15 -7.37 -7.40 -16.90
C LEU A 15 -6.58 -8.57 -16.30
N LEU A 16 -5.25 -8.49 -16.30
CA LEU A 16 -4.41 -9.49 -15.63
C LEU A 16 -4.71 -9.57 -14.13
N ALA A 17 -4.82 -8.43 -13.45
CA ALA A 17 -5.18 -8.39 -12.03
C ALA A 17 -6.52 -9.09 -11.75
N LEU A 18 -7.53 -8.89 -12.61
CA LEU A 18 -8.82 -9.57 -12.51
C LEU A 18 -8.70 -11.10 -12.70
N LEU A 19 -7.85 -11.56 -13.62
CA LEU A 19 -7.62 -12.99 -13.85
C LEU A 19 -6.84 -13.66 -12.69
N ILE A 20 -6.00 -12.89 -12.00
CA ILE A 20 -5.21 -13.37 -10.85
C ILE A 20 -6.07 -13.47 -9.59
N LYS A 21 -7.10 -12.63 -9.43
CA LYS A 21 -7.94 -12.59 -8.22
C LYS A 21 -8.53 -13.95 -7.80
N PRO A 22 -9.13 -14.78 -8.70
CA PRO A 22 -9.63 -16.11 -8.33
C PRO A 22 -8.55 -17.04 -7.79
N ILE A 23 -7.30 -16.89 -8.26
CA ILE A 23 -6.16 -17.69 -7.79
C ILE A 23 -5.81 -17.26 -6.36
N ALA A 24 -5.76 -15.95 -6.09
CA ALA A 24 -5.50 -15.42 -4.75
C ALA A 24 -6.53 -15.94 -3.74
N GLU A 25 -7.82 -15.90 -4.09
CA GLU A 25 -8.91 -16.39 -3.24
C GLU A 25 -8.84 -17.90 -3.03
N LYS A 26 -8.56 -18.68 -4.08
CA LYS A 26 -8.45 -20.15 -4.00
C LYS A 26 -7.35 -20.61 -3.06
N TYR A 27 -6.19 -19.94 -3.09
CA TYR A 27 -5.02 -20.31 -2.29
C TYR A 27 -4.86 -19.50 -1.00
N HIS A 28 -5.81 -18.61 -0.66
CA HIS A 28 -5.76 -17.75 0.53
C HIS A 28 -4.48 -16.92 0.64
N ILE A 29 -3.96 -16.45 -0.50
CA ILE A 29 -2.73 -15.64 -0.56
C ILE A 29 -3.13 -14.15 -0.58
N PRO A 30 -2.41 -13.26 0.14
CA PRO A 30 -2.65 -11.81 0.06
C PRO A 30 -2.56 -11.31 -1.38
N PHE A 31 -3.67 -10.71 -1.86
CA PHE A 31 -3.81 -10.29 -3.25
C PHE A 31 -2.72 -9.29 -3.69
N ALA A 32 -2.39 -8.31 -2.83
CA ALA A 32 -1.33 -7.34 -3.08
C ALA A 32 0.04 -8.00 -3.34
N GLY A 33 0.42 -8.98 -2.51
CA GLY A 33 1.67 -9.71 -2.68
C GLY A 33 1.72 -10.48 -4.00
N LEU A 34 0.60 -11.07 -4.41
CA LEU A 34 0.51 -11.78 -5.69
C LEU A 34 0.61 -10.81 -6.89
N LEU A 35 0.02 -9.62 -6.80
CA LEU A 35 0.16 -8.57 -7.82
C LEU A 35 1.62 -8.13 -7.99
N VAL A 36 2.32 -7.89 -6.88
CA VAL A 36 3.74 -7.50 -6.92
C VAL A 36 4.59 -8.60 -7.54
N ALA A 37 4.41 -9.85 -7.11
CA ALA A 37 5.18 -10.98 -7.62
C ALA A 37 4.92 -11.22 -9.11
N THR A 38 3.66 -11.21 -9.54
CA THR A 38 3.30 -11.41 -10.96
C THR A 38 3.77 -10.26 -11.84
N GLY A 39 3.65 -9.01 -11.38
CA GLY A 39 4.17 -7.84 -12.08
C GLY A 39 5.69 -7.90 -12.24
N PHE A 40 6.42 -8.26 -11.19
CA PHE A 40 7.87 -8.45 -11.23
C PHE A 40 8.28 -9.56 -12.21
N ILE A 41 7.67 -10.74 -12.10
CA ILE A 41 7.96 -11.88 -12.99
C ILE A 41 7.65 -11.52 -14.45
N ALA A 42 6.50 -10.89 -14.71
CA ALA A 42 6.13 -10.47 -16.07
C ALA A 42 7.12 -9.44 -16.63
N SER A 43 7.54 -8.48 -15.80
CA SER A 43 8.55 -7.48 -16.18
C SER A 43 9.88 -8.14 -16.56
N GLU A 44 10.40 -9.05 -15.73
CA GLU A 44 11.64 -9.76 -16.01
C GLU A 44 11.57 -10.63 -17.28
N ILE A 45 10.44 -11.27 -17.53
CA ILE A 45 10.22 -12.05 -18.76
C ILE A 45 10.27 -11.12 -19.98
N LEU A 46 9.56 -9.98 -19.96
CA LEU A 46 9.53 -9.02 -21.06
C LEU A 46 10.92 -8.45 -21.38
N VAL A 47 11.67 -8.07 -20.34
CA VAL A 47 13.05 -7.57 -20.47
C VAL A 47 13.96 -8.65 -21.07
N ARG A 48 13.81 -9.91 -20.67
CA ARG A 48 14.57 -11.04 -21.23
C ARG A 48 14.31 -11.25 -22.73
N PHE A 49 13.13 -10.91 -23.21
CA PHE A 49 12.77 -10.93 -24.64
C PHE A 49 13.12 -9.63 -25.38
N ASN A 50 13.82 -8.67 -24.73
CA ASN A 50 14.11 -7.33 -25.27
C ASN A 50 12.85 -6.54 -25.69
N ILE A 51 11.72 -6.78 -25.02
CA ILE A 51 10.48 -6.04 -25.27
C ILE A 51 10.42 -4.88 -24.26
N ASP A 52 10.64 -3.65 -24.72
CA ASP A 52 10.40 -2.47 -23.89
C ASP A 52 8.95 -1.98 -24.05
N THR A 53 8.17 -2.12 -22.99
CA THR A 53 6.79 -1.63 -22.93
C THR A 53 6.72 -0.10 -22.78
N GLY A 54 7.83 0.55 -22.43
CA GLY A 54 7.90 1.97 -22.09
C GLY A 54 7.24 2.32 -20.75
N VAL A 55 6.70 1.34 -20.01
CA VAL A 55 6.12 1.55 -18.68
C VAL A 55 7.24 1.62 -17.66
N ARG A 56 7.29 2.72 -16.92
CA ARG A 56 8.27 3.02 -15.86
C ARG A 56 7.53 3.23 -14.53
N TYR A 57 8.30 3.38 -13.44
CA TYR A 57 7.74 3.55 -12.09
C TYR A 57 6.86 4.80 -11.94
N ASP A 58 7.10 5.83 -12.75
CA ASP A 58 6.41 7.11 -12.74
C ASP A 58 5.22 7.18 -13.73
N SER A 59 5.08 6.21 -14.63
CA SER A 59 4.11 6.27 -15.73
C SER A 59 2.65 6.43 -15.31
N PHE A 60 2.30 5.96 -14.10
CA PHE A 60 0.95 6.08 -13.53
C PHE A 60 0.93 6.86 -12.22
N HIS A 61 2.03 7.51 -11.84
CA HIS A 61 2.16 8.17 -10.54
C HIS A 61 1.08 9.24 -10.33
N ASP A 62 0.94 10.17 -11.28
CA ASP A 62 -0.04 11.25 -11.19
C ASP A 62 -1.47 10.72 -11.21
N LEU A 63 -1.74 9.68 -12.00
CA LEU A 63 -3.06 9.05 -12.04
C LEU A 63 -3.41 8.42 -10.69
N ILE A 64 -2.45 7.72 -10.06
CA ILE A 64 -2.64 7.09 -8.76
C ILE A 64 -2.83 8.16 -7.68
N LEU A 65 -1.95 9.15 -7.60
CA LEU A 65 -1.99 10.16 -6.55
C LEU A 65 -3.15 11.16 -6.67
N TYR A 66 -3.49 11.60 -7.88
CA TYR A 66 -4.49 12.66 -8.07
C TYR A 66 -5.89 12.14 -8.38
N VAL A 67 -6.03 10.89 -8.86
CA VAL A 67 -7.35 10.33 -9.21
C VAL A 67 -7.72 9.20 -8.26
N PHE A 68 -6.91 8.14 -8.18
CA PHE A 68 -7.30 6.96 -7.39
C PHE A 68 -7.25 7.22 -5.88
N LEU A 69 -6.16 7.80 -5.37
CA LEU A 69 -5.96 8.00 -3.94
C LEU A 69 -7.06 8.87 -3.30
N PRO A 70 -7.46 10.03 -3.86
CA PRO A 70 -8.54 10.84 -3.27
C PRO A 70 -9.89 10.12 -3.29
N ILE A 71 -10.19 9.35 -4.34
CA ILE A 71 -11.43 8.58 -4.44
C ILE A 71 -11.45 7.47 -3.37
N LEU A 72 -10.34 6.76 -3.18
CA LEU A 72 -10.22 5.69 -2.17
C LEU A 72 -10.34 6.24 -0.75
N ILE A 73 -9.67 7.35 -0.44
CA ILE A 73 -9.76 8.01 0.87
C ILE A 73 -11.19 8.50 1.13
N PHE A 74 -11.83 9.10 0.11
CA PHE A 74 -13.22 9.55 0.23
C PHE A 74 -14.18 8.37 0.49
N GLU A 75 -14.00 7.27 -0.22
CA GLU A 75 -14.84 6.07 -0.06
C GLU A 75 -14.69 5.44 1.33
N ALA A 76 -13.45 5.33 1.82
CA ALA A 76 -13.15 4.83 3.15
C ALA A 76 -13.77 5.73 4.23
N ALA A 77 -13.60 7.05 4.12
CA ALA A 77 -14.19 8.02 5.04
C ALA A 77 -15.73 7.97 5.01
N PHE A 78 -16.34 7.81 3.83
CA PHE A 78 -17.80 7.78 3.67
C PHE A 78 -18.45 6.53 4.27
N LYS A 79 -17.77 5.39 4.25
CA LYS A 79 -18.26 4.13 4.86
C LYS A 79 -18.11 4.09 6.37
N MET A 80 -17.34 5.00 6.96
CA MET A 80 -16.99 4.95 8.37
C MET A 80 -18.08 5.54 9.27
N ASP A 81 -18.38 4.88 10.38
CA ASP A 81 -19.34 5.35 11.37
C ASP A 81 -18.73 6.50 12.19
N ALA A 82 -19.16 7.73 11.89
CA ALA A 82 -18.65 8.94 12.53
C ALA A 82 -18.88 8.97 14.05
N GLU A 83 -19.97 8.38 14.55
CA GLU A 83 -20.26 8.37 15.98
C GLU A 83 -19.31 7.41 16.72
N LYS A 84 -19.12 6.20 16.17
CA LYS A 84 -18.17 5.25 16.75
C LYS A 84 -16.71 5.73 16.62
N LEU A 85 -16.37 6.43 15.53
CA LEU A 85 -15.07 7.07 15.34
C LEU A 85 -14.81 8.12 16.42
N ALA A 86 -15.75 9.07 16.60
CA ALA A 86 -15.62 10.13 17.58
C ALA A 86 -15.40 9.59 19.00
N LYS A 87 -16.08 8.50 19.36
CA LYS A 87 -15.91 7.83 20.67
C LYS A 87 -14.52 7.22 20.86
N ASN A 88 -13.81 6.85 19.79
CA ASN A 88 -12.49 6.21 19.85
C ASN A 88 -11.35 7.12 19.31
N LEU A 89 -11.65 8.38 18.98
CA LEU A 89 -10.73 9.29 18.28
C LEU A 89 -9.39 9.46 19.01
N VAL A 90 -9.42 9.58 20.34
CA VAL A 90 -8.19 9.71 21.16
C VAL A 90 -7.28 8.51 20.99
N VAL A 91 -7.85 7.30 20.97
CA VAL A 91 -7.09 6.06 20.80
C VAL A 91 -6.53 5.98 19.39
N ILE A 92 -7.34 6.30 18.38
CA ILE A 92 -6.94 6.29 16.97
C ILE A 92 -5.79 7.27 16.73
N LEU A 93 -5.91 8.52 17.19
CA LEU A 93 -4.84 9.53 17.05
C LEU A 93 -3.57 9.14 17.80
N PHE A 94 -3.67 8.40 18.90
CA PHE A 94 -2.51 7.88 19.61
C PHE A 94 -1.74 6.83 18.81
N PHE A 95 -2.45 5.96 18.08
CA PHE A 95 -1.84 5.02 17.14
C PHE A 95 -1.28 5.73 15.89
N ALA A 96 -2.08 6.58 15.26
CA ALA A 96 -1.73 7.25 14.01
C ALA A 96 -0.56 8.23 14.15
N ILE A 97 -0.38 8.89 15.30
CA ILE A 97 0.65 9.94 15.45
C ILE A 97 1.85 9.46 16.29
N PRO A 98 1.78 9.36 17.65
CA PRO A 98 2.93 8.96 18.45
C PRO A 98 3.52 7.61 18.07
N ILE A 99 2.66 6.59 17.88
CA ILE A 99 3.13 5.22 17.61
C ILE A 99 3.71 5.13 16.20
N MET A 100 3.08 5.75 15.20
CA MET A 100 3.63 5.84 13.84
C MET A 100 5.00 6.55 13.82
N LEU A 101 5.15 7.67 14.54
CA LEU A 101 6.43 8.37 14.65
C LEU A 101 7.50 7.48 15.30
N LEU A 102 7.16 6.81 16.41
CA LEU A 102 8.06 5.87 17.06
C LEU A 102 8.47 4.74 16.10
N SER A 103 7.51 4.15 15.39
CA SER A 103 7.75 3.12 14.38
C SER A 103 8.70 3.60 13.29
N THR A 104 8.50 4.83 12.81
CA THR A 104 9.36 5.49 11.82
C THR A 104 10.79 5.59 12.32
N PHE A 105 11.01 6.10 13.54
CA PHE A 105 12.37 6.24 14.10
C PHE A 105 13.04 4.89 14.34
N VAL A 106 12.28 3.91 14.84
CA VAL A 106 12.79 2.55 15.09
C VAL A 106 13.19 1.88 13.78
N ALA A 107 12.33 1.93 12.75
CA ALA A 107 12.63 1.41 11.42
C ALA A 107 13.84 2.11 10.79
N ALA A 108 13.89 3.44 10.86
CA ALA A 108 15.02 4.22 10.34
C ALA A 108 16.33 3.84 11.02
N ALA A 109 16.34 3.71 12.36
CA ALA A 109 17.52 3.29 13.11
C ALA A 109 17.99 1.89 12.68
N MET A 110 17.07 0.92 12.63
CA MET A 110 17.40 -0.45 12.22
C MET A 110 18.00 -0.49 10.81
N ILE A 111 17.44 0.25 9.86
CA ILE A 111 17.91 0.28 8.47
C ILE A 111 19.27 0.98 8.37
N TYR A 112 19.43 2.13 9.03
CA TYR A 112 20.69 2.87 9.01
C TYR A 112 21.85 2.05 9.56
N TYR A 113 21.66 1.43 10.73
CA TYR A 113 22.68 0.57 11.32
C TYR A 113 22.85 -0.75 10.56
N GLY A 114 21.79 -1.29 9.95
CA GLY A 114 21.84 -2.50 9.15
C GLY A 114 22.59 -2.35 7.84
N ILE A 115 22.43 -1.21 7.16
CA ILE A 115 23.19 -0.89 5.93
C ILE A 115 24.64 -0.53 6.29
N GLY A 116 24.86 0.21 7.38
CA GLY A 116 26.20 0.52 7.88
C GLY A 116 27.02 1.40 6.94
N HIS A 117 26.38 2.15 6.04
CA HIS A 117 27.05 2.99 5.04
C HIS A 117 26.55 4.45 5.07
N PRO A 118 27.04 5.26 6.01
CA PRO A 118 26.52 6.62 6.25
C PRO A 118 26.68 7.60 5.08
N GLU A 119 27.70 7.41 4.23
CA GLU A 119 27.98 8.29 3.09
C GLU A 119 27.00 8.08 1.94
N GLY A 120 26.66 6.83 1.63
CA GLY A 120 25.68 6.49 0.58
C GLY A 120 24.23 6.45 1.07
N PHE A 121 24.02 6.21 2.38
CA PHE A 121 22.70 6.14 2.99
C PHE A 121 22.66 6.97 4.28
N PRO A 122 22.57 8.31 4.16
CA PRO A 122 22.56 9.20 5.30
C PRO A 122 21.29 9.02 6.14
N TRP A 123 21.30 9.55 7.36
CA TRP A 123 20.17 9.45 8.30
C TRP A 123 18.84 9.94 7.71
N ILE A 124 18.88 10.94 6.84
CA ILE A 124 17.66 11.43 6.17
C ILE A 124 17.05 10.39 5.22
N ALA A 125 17.87 9.61 4.50
CA ALA A 125 17.40 8.53 3.66
C ALA A 125 16.80 7.40 4.52
N ALA A 126 17.41 7.13 5.67
CA ALA A 126 16.90 6.18 6.65
C ALA A 126 15.54 6.61 7.23
N LEU A 127 15.39 7.89 7.60
CA LEU A 127 14.14 8.45 8.08
C LEU A 127 13.04 8.41 7.01
N LEU A 128 13.36 8.78 5.76
CA LEU A 128 12.42 8.68 4.65
C LEU A 128 11.96 7.23 4.44
N THR A 129 12.90 6.28 4.47
CA THR A 129 12.58 4.85 4.34
C THR A 129 11.75 4.34 5.51
N GLY A 130 12.10 4.75 6.73
CA GLY A 130 11.33 4.43 7.94
C GLY A 130 9.90 4.96 7.87
N ALA A 131 9.72 6.19 7.38
CA ALA A 131 8.39 6.80 7.20
C ALA A 131 7.57 6.08 6.14
N LEU A 132 8.19 5.71 5.01
CA LEU A 132 7.56 4.91 3.95
C LEU A 132 7.10 3.53 4.46
N LEU A 133 7.88 2.89 5.33
CA LEU A 133 7.53 1.60 5.92
C LEU A 133 6.53 1.68 7.07
N ALA A 134 6.47 2.82 7.76
CA ALA A 134 5.53 3.04 8.85
C ALA A 134 4.10 3.33 8.38
N ALA A 135 3.92 3.74 7.12
CA ALA A 135 2.59 3.90 6.52
C ALA A 135 1.88 2.54 6.41
N THR A 136 0.89 2.31 7.27
CA THR A 136 0.13 1.06 7.33
C THR A 136 -1.08 1.10 6.38
N ASP A 137 -1.29 0.02 5.61
CA ASP A 137 -2.51 -0.19 4.82
C ASP A 137 -3.31 -1.37 5.42
N PRO A 138 -4.27 -1.12 6.32
CA PRO A 138 -5.07 -2.17 6.93
C PRO A 138 -6.11 -2.74 5.96
N VAL A 139 -6.40 -2.10 4.82
CA VAL A 139 -7.42 -2.56 3.85
C VAL A 139 -7.13 -3.99 3.39
N ALA A 140 -5.84 -4.32 3.22
CA ALA A 140 -5.41 -5.65 2.81
C ALA A 140 -5.75 -6.78 3.81
N ILE A 141 -5.89 -6.47 5.11
CA ILE A 141 -6.12 -7.47 6.17
C ILE A 141 -7.48 -7.36 6.84
N LEU A 142 -8.19 -6.23 6.68
CA LEU A 142 -9.47 -5.97 7.34
C LEU A 142 -10.53 -7.01 6.96
N ASP A 143 -10.61 -7.38 5.69
CA ASP A 143 -11.54 -8.41 5.21
C ASP A 143 -11.25 -9.77 5.87
N ILE A 144 -9.96 -10.09 6.08
CA ILE A 144 -9.53 -11.33 6.73
C ILE A 144 -9.87 -11.29 8.22
N MET A 145 -9.59 -10.17 8.90
CA MET A 145 -9.89 -9.96 10.32
C MET A 145 -11.39 -10.06 10.61
N ARG A 146 -12.22 -9.44 9.76
CA ARG A 146 -13.70 -9.52 9.87
C ARG A 146 -14.19 -10.95 9.69
N LYS A 147 -13.66 -11.69 8.70
CA LYS A 147 -13.96 -13.13 8.51
C LYS A 147 -13.49 -14.01 9.67
N ALA A 148 -12.40 -13.62 10.33
CA ALA A 148 -11.86 -14.32 11.50
C ALA A 148 -12.64 -14.05 12.80
N GLY A 149 -13.71 -13.23 12.77
CA GLY A 149 -14.54 -12.95 13.94
C GLY A 149 -13.94 -11.94 14.92
N VAL A 150 -13.00 -11.10 14.45
CA VAL A 150 -12.43 -10.02 15.26
C VAL A 150 -13.51 -9.01 15.62
N SER A 151 -13.44 -8.45 16.84
CA SER A 151 -14.42 -7.47 17.33
C SER A 151 -14.53 -6.24 16.42
N GLU A 152 -15.75 -5.75 16.21
CA GLU A 152 -16.00 -4.54 15.39
C GLU A 152 -15.18 -3.33 15.87
N ARG A 153 -14.94 -3.23 17.18
CA ARG A 153 -14.13 -2.15 17.74
C ARG A 153 -12.68 -2.19 17.25
N LEU A 154 -12.07 -3.37 17.15
CA LEU A 154 -10.70 -3.48 16.67
C LEU A 154 -10.61 -3.20 15.17
N CYS A 155 -11.58 -3.67 14.38
CA CYS A 155 -11.68 -3.30 12.97
C CYS A 155 -11.83 -1.78 12.79
N LEU A 156 -12.65 -1.12 13.63
CA LEU A 156 -12.81 0.33 13.60
C LEU A 156 -11.55 1.09 13.98
N LEU A 157 -10.78 0.59 14.95
CA LEU A 157 -9.50 1.23 15.33
C LEU A 157 -8.50 1.14 14.17
N LEU A 158 -8.43 0.00 13.48
CA LEU A 158 -7.56 -0.19 12.31
C LEU A 158 -8.02 0.65 11.11
N ASP A 159 -9.33 0.66 10.80
CA ASP A 159 -9.93 1.52 9.76
C ASP A 159 -9.62 3.00 10.05
N GLY A 160 -9.74 3.41 11.32
CA GLY A 160 -9.42 4.76 11.76
C GLY A 160 -7.94 5.11 11.64
N GLU A 161 -7.04 4.23 12.09
CA GLU A 161 -5.59 4.44 11.98
C GLU A 161 -5.15 4.65 10.52
N ALA A 162 -5.74 3.91 9.57
CA ALA A 162 -5.45 4.07 8.14
C ALA A 162 -5.78 5.45 7.57
N LEU A 163 -6.85 6.05 8.11
CA LEU A 163 -7.42 7.27 7.56
C LEU A 163 -6.70 8.54 8.05
N PHE A 164 -6.05 8.45 9.22
CA PHE A 164 -5.38 9.56 9.90
C PHE A 164 -3.87 9.51 9.73
#